data_AF-A0A969X101-F1
#
_entry.id   AF-A0A969X101-F1
#
_cell.length_a   1.000
_cell.length_b   1.000
_cell.length_c   1.000
_cell.angle_alpha   90.00
_cell.angle_beta   90.00
_cell.angle_gamma   90.00
#
_symmetry.space_group_name_H-M   'P 1'
#
loop_
_entity.id
_entity.type
_entity.pdbx_description
1 polymer ?
#
loop_
_entity_poly.entity_id
_entity_poly.type
_entity_poly.pdbx_seq_one_letter_code
_entity_poly.pdbx_strand_id
1 'polypeptide(L)' 'MNFSYKIIDYFSNLDFPEDLKNGFKILNPYRQNSETLELVKLFYKKYYSDKQNRRF' A
#
# COMPACT_ATOMS: atom_id res chain seq x y z
N MET A 1 14.25 0.96 11.13
CA MET A 1 13.41 0.54 9.99
C MET A 1 13.63 1.47 8.81
N ASN A 2 13.73 0.94 7.61
CA ASN A 2 13.85 1.69 6.35
C ASN A 2 12.42 2.10 5.87
N PHE A 3 12.30 3.21 5.14
CA PHE A 3 11.03 3.78 4.69
C PHE A 3 10.20 2.79 3.86
N SER A 4 10.84 2.03 2.96
CA SER A 4 10.15 1.04 2.11
C SER A 4 9.37 0.01 2.92
N TYR A 5 9.93 -0.47 4.05
CA TYR A 5 9.24 -1.42 4.93
C TYR A 5 7.96 -0.85 5.52
N LYS A 6 7.98 0.42 5.95
CA LYS A 6 6.79 1.07 6.53
C LYS A 6 5.66 1.16 5.51
N ILE A 7 5.99 1.49 4.26
CA ILE A 7 4.99 1.62 3.19
C ILE A 7 4.43 0.27 2.76
N ILE A 8 5.29 -0.74 2.61
CA ILE A 8 4.85 -2.09 2.25
C ILE A 8 3.94 -2.66 3.34
N ASP A 9 4.31 -2.47 4.61
CA ASP A 9 3.50 -2.91 5.74
C ASP A 9 2.14 -2.21 5.77
N TYR A 10 2.12 -0.89 5.56
CA TYR A 10 0.88 -0.12 5.48
C TYR A 10 -0.05 -0.65 4.38
N PHE A 11 0.43 -0.80 3.14
CA PHE A 11 -0.43 -1.29 2.04
C PHE A 11 -0.84 -2.74 2.18
N SER A 12 -0.03 -3.58 2.84
CA SER A 12 -0.37 -5.00 3.08
C SER A 12 -1.50 -5.17 4.09
N ASN A 13 -1.64 -4.21 5.01
CA ASN A 13 -2.64 -4.22 6.07
C ASN A 13 -3.76 -3.17 5.83
N LEU A 14 -3.76 -2.48 4.70
CA LEU A 14 -4.75 -1.46 4.39
C LEU A 14 -6.10 -2.14 4.16
N ASP A 15 -7.04 -1.89 5.07
CA ASP A 15 -8.42 -2.36 4.96
C ASP A 15 -9.39 -1.21 5.20
N PHE A 16 -10.60 -1.34 4.64
CA PHE A 16 -11.62 -0.31 4.72
C PHE A 16 -12.91 -0.89 5.33
N PRO A 17 -13.64 -0.11 6.15
CA PRO A 17 -14.91 -0.55 6.70
C PRO A 17 -15.93 -0.87 5.58
N GLU A 18 -16.67 -1.96 5.74
CA GLU A 18 -17.65 -2.44 4.74
C GLU A 18 -19.00 -1.71 4.78
N ASP A 19 -19.15 -0.69 5.64
CA ASP A 19 -20.43 -0.02 5.90
C ASP A 19 -20.74 1.07 4.86
N LEU A 20 -20.78 0.66 3.59
CA LEU A 20 -21.15 1.50 2.47
C LEU A 20 -22.64 1.40 2.16
N LYS A 21 -23.22 2.53 1.73
CA LYS A 21 -24.59 2.56 1.20
C LYS A 21 -24.72 1.63 -0.01
N ASN A 22 -25.91 1.05 -0.19
CA ASN A 22 -26.22 0.25 -1.37
C ASN A 22 -25.87 0.99 -2.66
N GLY A 23 -25.23 0.27 -3.60
CA GLY A 23 -24.75 0.83 -4.86
C GLY A 23 -23.30 1.31 -4.84
N PHE A 24 -22.64 1.33 -3.69
CA PHE A 24 -21.22 1.69 -3.57
C PHE A 24 -20.36 0.46 -3.23
N LYS A 25 -19.11 0.47 -3.73
CA LYS A 25 -18.11 -0.57 -3.42
C LYS A 25 -16.74 0.06 -3.24
N ILE A 26 -15.99 -0.40 -2.24
CA ILE A 26 -14.57 -0.08 -2.11
C ILE A 26 -13.77 -0.88 -3.14
N LEU A 27 -12.96 -0.16 -3.91
CA LEU A 27 -11.91 -0.75 -4.73
C LEU A 27 -10.60 -0.61 -3.97
N ASN A 28 -10.21 -1.69 -3.28
CA ASN A 28 -8.90 -1.77 -2.63
C ASN A 28 -7.95 -2.54 -3.55
N PRO A 29 -7.10 -1.86 -4.34
CA PRO A 29 -6.25 -2.51 -5.31
C PRO A 29 -5.19 -3.40 -4.64
N TYR A 30 -4.85 -3.15 -3.37
CA TYR A 30 -3.84 -3.92 -2.63
C TYR A 30 -4.38 -5.24 -2.05
N ARG A 31 -5.70 -5.34 -1.85
CA ARG A 31 -6.38 -6.56 -1.39
C ARG A 31 -6.94 -7.38 -2.55
N GLN A 32 -7.42 -6.70 -3.59
CA GLN A 32 -8.12 -7.34 -4.72
C GLN A 32 -7.18 -7.79 -5.84
N ASN A 33 -5.94 -7.29 -5.90
CA ASN A 33 -4.95 -7.66 -6.91
C ASN A 33 -3.57 -7.94 -6.27
N SER A 34 -3.17 -9.21 -6.26
CA SER A 34 -1.86 -9.62 -5.73
C SER A 34 -0.69 -9.00 -6.50
N GLU A 35 -0.81 -8.79 -7.82
CA GLU A 35 0.21 -8.14 -8.66
C GLU A 35 0.45 -6.70 -8.22
N THR A 36 -0.60 -5.98 -7.79
CA THR A 36 -0.45 -4.62 -7.28
C THR A 36 0.46 -4.59 -6.06
N LEU A 37 0.28 -5.52 -5.13
CA LEU A 37 1.11 -5.59 -3.92
C LEU A 37 2.56 -5.97 -4.26
N GLU A 38 2.78 -6.81 -5.27
CA GLU A 38 4.13 -7.14 -5.77
C GLU A 38 4.82 -5.94 -6.40
N LEU A 39 4.12 -5.18 -7.25
CA LEU A 39 4.65 -3.97 -7.86
C LEU A 39 5.00 -2.91 -6.81
N VAL A 40 4.14 -2.71 -5.80
CA VAL A 40 4.42 -1.85 -4.64
C VAL A 40 5.71 -2.29 -3.95
N LYS A 41 5.86 -3.59 -3.67
CA LYS A 41 7.09 -4.12 -3.04
C LYS A 41 8.32 -3.83 -3.88
N LEU A 42 8.27 -4.07 -5.19
CA LEU A 42 9.39 -3.81 -6.10
C LEU A 42 9.75 -2.33 -6.17
N PHE A 43 8.76 -1.47 -6.33
CA PHE A 43 8.93 -0.02 -6.45
C PHE A 43 9.54 0.58 -5.18
N TYR A 44 8.92 0.33 -4.02
CA TYR A 44 9.39 0.92 -2.76
C TYR A 44 10.73 0.34 -2.33
N LYS A 45 11.00 -0.95 -2.56
CA LYS A 45 12.34 -1.50 -2.33
C LYS A 45 13.39 -0.84 -3.23
N LYS A 46 13.07 -0.53 -4.48
CA LYS A 46 14.03 0.07 -5.42
C LYS A 46 14.35 1.53 -5.10
N TYR A 47 13.33 2.34 -4.82
CA TYR A 47 13.49 3.80 -4.75
C TYR A 47 13.45 4.38 -3.33
N TYR A 48 13.04 3.57 -2.35
CA TYR A 48 12.81 4.05 -0.98
C TYR A 48 13.49 3.17 0.07
N SER A 49 14.54 2.44 -0.32
CA SER A 49 15.29 1.58 0.60
C SER A 49 16.31 2.35 1.46
N ASP A 50 15.87 3.40 2.13
CA ASP A 50 16.71 4.24 2.98
C ASP A 50 15.92 4.80 4.18
N LYS A 51 16.57 5.67 4.96
CA LYS A 51 15.98 6.33 6.14
C LYS A 51 15.84 7.85 5.96
N GLN A 52 16.04 8.35 4.74
CA GLN A 52 16.01 9.78 4.47
C GLN A 52 14.59 10.32 4.52
N ASN A 53 14.42 11.57 4.97
CA ASN A 53 13.13 12.24 4.92
C ASN A 53 12.74 12.55 3.46
N ARG A 54 11.45 12.49 3.17
CA ARG A 54 10.88 12.87 1.86
C ARG A 54 10.29 14.27 1.94
N ARG A 55 10.44 15.05 0.87
CA ARG A 55 9.77 16.35 0.72
C ARG A 55 8.36 16.11 0.15
N PHE A 56 7.40 16.91 0.60
CA PHE A 56 6.03 16.94 0.11
C PHE A 56 5.90 17.99 -0.99
#